data_AF-A0A1F7SBY6-F1
#
_entry.id   AF-A0A1F7SBY6-F1
#
_cell.length_a   1.000
_cell.length_b   1.000
_cell.length_c   1.000
_cell.angle_alpha   90.00
_cell.angle_beta   90.00
_cell.angle_gamma   90.00
#
_symmetry.space_group_name_H-M   'P 1'
#
loop_
_entity.id
_entity.type
_entity.pdbx_description
1 polymer ?
#
loop_
_entity_poly.entity_id
_entity_poly.type
_entity_poly.pdbx_seq_one_letter_code
_entity_poly.pdbx_strand_id
1 'polypeptide(L)'
;MEKLKSVLFLTILIAIFFNTSLEATPVRWDVNGHYYDVIDVSINWDDANTAAESSTFLGMKGHLATITSADENQFIINMLGATDTFHRSWIGGFQASGSSEPNGGWSWVTGEPFIYSNWDTNEPNNYGGGNENALEFVWGTTWNDNNKNWNEQENFIYSYVVEYEGSTSTTTTTITTTTTTTSTTTTTISCANKSPEIAGVSPTKGTYGDEVTISGTDFCDEEGVVVFKRLGKEIEAIDISSWKDDEIVVLMPWGCKAGINKIKVATAYENESNQIPFKFLKPIPHLTGLSIQTGAIGSEVVISGDGFGEEDYGSVIMFGDTEVDFYEWGTDSITVDVPDMFVGKKGRTVSVRVMTRYGTSNSKKFKVLRGQ
;
A
#
# COMPACT_ATOMS: atom_id res chain seq x y z
N MET A 1 -70.79 -12.28 -33.37
CA MET A 1 -69.56 -13.02 -33.73
C MET A 1 -68.62 -12.03 -34.40
N GLU A 2 -67.82 -11.36 -33.57
CA GLU A 2 -66.91 -10.29 -33.96
C GLU A 2 -65.77 -10.83 -34.85
N LYS A 3 -65.48 -10.11 -35.93
CA LYS A 3 -64.31 -10.36 -36.78
C LYS A 3 -63.10 -9.66 -36.17
N LEU A 4 -62.14 -10.49 -35.77
CA LEU A 4 -60.85 -10.16 -35.18
C LEU A 4 -60.05 -9.21 -36.10
N LYS A 5 -59.68 -8.03 -35.59
CA LYS A 5 -58.74 -7.12 -36.24
C LYS A 5 -57.33 -7.71 -36.10
N SER A 6 -56.67 -7.97 -37.22
CA SER A 6 -55.27 -8.36 -37.28
C SER A 6 -54.40 -7.15 -36.98
N VAL A 7 -53.76 -7.13 -35.81
CA VAL A 7 -52.77 -6.12 -35.43
C VAL A 7 -51.39 -6.73 -35.69
N LEU A 8 -50.71 -6.20 -36.70
CA LEU A 8 -49.34 -6.54 -37.06
C LEU A 8 -48.40 -5.93 -35.99
N PHE A 9 -47.94 -6.72 -35.03
CA PHE A 9 -46.91 -6.29 -34.09
C PHE A 9 -45.55 -6.28 -34.80
N LEU A 10 -45.10 -5.09 -35.18
CA LEU A 10 -43.73 -4.84 -35.63
C LEU A 10 -42.82 -4.88 -34.39
N THR A 11 -42.19 -6.02 -34.12
CA THR A 11 -41.14 -6.11 -33.10
C THR A 11 -39.88 -5.44 -33.63
N ILE A 12 -39.69 -4.18 -33.25
CA ILE A 12 -38.41 -3.47 -33.42
C ILE A 12 -37.42 -4.14 -32.47
N LEU A 13 -36.49 -4.92 -33.02
CA LEU A 13 -35.34 -5.42 -32.28
C LEU A 13 -34.37 -4.24 -32.11
N ILE A 14 -34.48 -3.51 -30.99
CA ILE A 14 -33.46 -2.53 -30.59
C ILE A 14 -32.25 -3.34 -30.16
N ALA A 15 -31.25 -3.45 -31.03
CA ALA A 15 -29.92 -3.89 -30.65
C ALA A 15 -29.34 -2.81 -29.73
N ILE A 16 -29.46 -3.02 -28.42
CA ILE A 16 -28.73 -2.24 -27.42
C ILE A 16 -27.27 -2.68 -27.58
N PHE A 17 -26.49 -1.84 -28.26
CA PHE A 17 -25.04 -1.95 -28.22
C PHE A 17 -24.63 -1.56 -26.80
N PHE A 18 -24.38 -2.56 -25.96
CA PHE A 18 -23.52 -2.35 -24.81
C PHE A 18 -22.13 -2.10 -25.37
N ASN A 19 -21.74 -0.83 -25.44
CA ASN A 19 -20.32 -0.50 -25.37
C ASN A 19 -19.88 -0.96 -23.98
N THR A 20 -19.35 -2.18 -23.89
CA THR A 20 -18.52 -2.52 -22.74
C THR A 20 -17.22 -1.79 -22.98
N SER A 21 -17.13 -0.53 -22.51
CA SER A 21 -15.81 -0.06 -22.09
C SER A 21 -15.34 -1.08 -21.06
N LEU A 22 -14.12 -1.55 -21.23
CA LEU A 22 -13.43 -2.29 -20.19
C LEU A 22 -13.08 -1.24 -19.12
N GLU A 23 -14.07 -0.68 -18.43
CA GLU A 23 -13.81 0.05 -17.19
C GLU A 23 -13.22 -0.99 -16.26
N ALA A 24 -12.07 -0.69 -15.67
CA ALA A 24 -11.54 -1.49 -14.58
C ALA A 24 -12.68 -1.67 -13.56
N THR A 25 -12.95 -2.90 -13.15
CA THR A 25 -13.92 -3.12 -12.08
C THR A 25 -13.26 -2.69 -10.77
N PRO A 26 -13.94 -1.93 -9.88
CA PRO A 26 -13.40 -1.57 -8.59
C PRO A 26 -12.75 -2.77 -7.87
N VAL A 27 -11.53 -2.58 -7.39
CA VAL A 27 -10.70 -3.61 -6.75
C VAL A 27 -11.02 -3.65 -5.27
N ARG A 28 -11.34 -4.84 -4.75
CA ARG A 28 -11.58 -5.02 -3.32
C ARG A 28 -10.26 -5.03 -2.55
N TRP A 29 -10.16 -4.26 -1.48
CA TRP A 29 -9.13 -4.46 -0.48
C TRP A 29 -9.67 -5.38 0.62
N ASP A 30 -9.11 -6.58 0.76
CA ASP A 30 -9.67 -7.58 1.67
C ASP A 30 -9.53 -7.22 3.15
N VAL A 31 -8.66 -6.26 3.49
CA VAL A 31 -8.36 -5.85 4.88
C VAL A 31 -9.54 -5.09 5.50
N ASN A 32 -10.02 -4.02 4.86
CA ASN A 32 -11.22 -3.30 5.32
C ASN A 32 -12.50 -3.77 4.60
N GLY A 33 -12.35 -4.51 3.51
CA GLY A 33 -13.46 -5.03 2.71
C GLY A 33 -14.10 -4.00 1.78
N HIS A 34 -13.52 -2.81 1.66
CA HIS A 34 -13.96 -1.74 0.78
C HIS A 34 -13.49 -2.01 -0.66
N TYR A 35 -14.07 -1.30 -1.62
CA TYR A 35 -13.69 -1.39 -3.02
C TYR A 35 -13.17 -0.05 -3.50
N TYR A 36 -12.11 -0.06 -4.31
CA TYR A 36 -11.46 1.15 -4.79
C TYR A 36 -11.40 1.15 -6.30
N ASP A 37 -11.47 2.32 -6.90
CA ASP A 37 -11.33 2.48 -8.34
C ASP A 37 -10.58 3.78 -8.67
N VAL A 38 -9.87 3.79 -9.79
CA VAL A 38 -9.16 4.97 -10.29
C VAL A 38 -9.92 5.48 -11.51
N ILE A 39 -10.47 6.67 -11.40
CA ILE A 39 -11.24 7.27 -12.48
C ILE A 39 -10.34 8.24 -13.25
N ASP A 40 -9.90 7.82 -14.43
CA ASP A 40 -9.01 8.57 -15.32
C ASP A 40 -9.72 9.74 -16.01
N VAL A 41 -9.91 10.82 -15.28
CA VAL A 41 -10.44 12.09 -15.77
C VAL A 41 -9.76 13.27 -15.08
N SER A 42 -9.42 14.30 -15.85
CA SER A 42 -8.93 15.55 -15.29
C SER A 42 -10.13 16.39 -14.82
N ILE A 43 -10.15 16.72 -13.53
CA ILE A 43 -11.29 17.35 -12.87
C ILE A 43 -10.79 18.14 -11.65
N ASN A 44 -11.53 19.15 -11.19
CA ASN A 44 -11.21 19.82 -9.92
C ASN A 44 -11.70 18.96 -8.74
N TRP A 45 -11.21 19.23 -7.53
CA TRP A 45 -11.46 18.36 -6.38
C TRP A 45 -12.94 18.36 -5.94
N ASP A 46 -13.62 19.52 -5.98
CA ASP A 46 -15.04 19.61 -5.55
C ASP A 46 -15.96 18.81 -6.50
N ASP A 47 -15.69 18.87 -7.80
CA ASP A 47 -16.41 18.08 -8.80
C ASP A 47 -16.05 16.59 -8.72
N ALA A 48 -14.78 16.24 -8.42
CA ALA A 48 -14.37 14.86 -8.15
C ALA A 48 -15.10 14.28 -6.95
N ASN A 49 -15.20 15.05 -5.86
CA ASN A 49 -15.95 14.64 -4.67
C ASN A 49 -17.43 14.42 -4.98
N THR A 50 -18.05 15.34 -5.71
CA THR A 50 -19.45 15.22 -6.15
C THR A 50 -19.68 13.99 -7.04
N ALA A 51 -18.73 13.70 -7.94
CA ALA A 51 -18.79 12.53 -8.82
C ALA A 51 -18.66 11.23 -8.02
N ALA A 52 -17.72 11.17 -7.07
CA ALA A 52 -17.53 10.03 -6.19
C ALA A 52 -18.79 9.77 -5.33
N GLU A 53 -19.38 10.80 -4.70
CA GLU A 53 -20.63 10.70 -3.92
C GLU A 53 -21.84 10.22 -4.76
N SER A 54 -21.83 10.53 -6.06
CA SER A 54 -22.87 10.12 -7.01
C SER A 54 -22.71 8.67 -7.49
N SER A 55 -21.50 8.10 -7.35
CA SER A 55 -21.18 6.76 -7.81
C SER A 55 -21.73 5.67 -6.87
N THR A 56 -21.94 4.47 -7.42
CA THR A 56 -22.32 3.29 -6.63
C THR A 56 -21.75 2.02 -7.22
N PHE A 57 -21.25 1.11 -6.37
CA PHE A 57 -20.77 -0.21 -6.77
C PHE A 57 -21.37 -1.28 -5.88
N LEU A 58 -21.97 -2.33 -6.44
CA LEU A 58 -22.68 -3.38 -5.68
C LEU A 58 -23.70 -2.87 -4.64
N GLY A 59 -24.27 -1.67 -4.86
CA GLY A 59 -25.21 -1.02 -3.93
C GLY A 59 -24.55 -0.21 -2.80
N MET A 60 -23.21 -0.19 -2.74
CA MET A 60 -22.41 0.67 -1.87
C MET A 60 -22.28 2.06 -2.47
N LYS A 61 -22.18 3.08 -1.63
CA LYS A 61 -22.03 4.47 -2.06
C LYS A 61 -20.55 4.80 -2.16
N GLY A 62 -20.17 5.55 -3.20
CA GLY A 62 -18.80 6.03 -3.34
C GLY A 62 -18.54 7.31 -2.54
N HIS A 63 -17.28 7.54 -2.21
CA HIS A 63 -16.72 8.82 -1.78
C HIS A 63 -15.26 8.89 -2.27
N LEU A 64 -14.65 10.08 -2.25
CA LEU A 64 -13.20 10.13 -2.52
C LEU A 64 -12.46 9.30 -1.47
N ALA A 65 -11.47 8.55 -1.93
CA ALA A 65 -10.78 7.58 -1.08
C ALA A 65 -10.19 8.25 0.15
N THR A 66 -10.47 7.65 1.28
CA THR A 66 -9.86 7.97 2.56
C THR A 66 -8.70 7.04 2.78
N ILE A 67 -7.66 7.52 3.45
CA ILE A 67 -6.45 6.71 3.65
C ILE A 67 -6.05 6.82 5.11
N THR A 68 -6.41 5.80 5.85
CA THR A 68 -6.29 5.74 7.31
C THR A 68 -5.07 4.93 7.75
N SER A 69 -4.36 4.30 6.80
CA SER A 69 -3.18 3.47 7.07
C SER A 69 -2.19 3.45 5.91
N ALA A 70 -0.95 3.02 6.20
CA ALA A 70 0.07 2.81 5.19
C ALA A 70 -0.28 1.67 4.22
N ASP A 71 -0.95 0.62 4.70
CA ASP A 71 -1.35 -0.52 3.86
C ASP A 71 -2.44 -0.12 2.86
N GLU A 72 -3.40 0.70 3.30
CA GLU A 72 -4.43 1.27 2.43
C GLU A 72 -3.79 2.17 1.35
N ASN A 73 -2.85 3.03 1.76
CA ASN A 73 -2.07 3.86 0.86
C ASN A 73 -1.33 3.03 -0.19
N GLN A 74 -0.65 1.97 0.23
CA GLN A 74 0.10 1.08 -0.66
C GLN A 74 -0.82 0.28 -1.59
N PHE A 75 -1.96 -0.19 -1.09
CA PHE A 75 -2.99 -0.86 -1.89
C PHE A 75 -3.48 0.05 -3.01
N ILE A 76 -3.80 1.31 -2.71
CA ILE A 76 -4.23 2.29 -3.70
C ILE A 76 -3.10 2.63 -4.68
N ILE A 77 -1.86 2.79 -4.21
CA ILE A 77 -0.69 3.03 -5.09
C ILE A 77 -0.48 1.89 -6.09
N ASN A 78 -0.61 0.63 -5.66
CA ASN A 78 -0.47 -0.51 -6.55
C ASN A 78 -1.54 -0.52 -7.65
N MET A 79 -2.73 0.02 -7.37
CA MET A 79 -3.78 0.24 -8.37
C MET A 79 -3.45 1.41 -9.29
N LEU A 80 -2.90 2.51 -8.76
CA LEU A 80 -2.42 3.67 -9.53
C LEU A 80 -1.20 3.32 -10.42
N GLY A 81 -0.39 2.34 -10.04
CA GLY A 81 0.81 1.90 -10.77
C GLY A 81 0.51 1.07 -12.02
N ALA A 82 -0.75 0.75 -12.30
CA ALA A 82 -1.17 -0.01 -13.48
C ALA A 82 -1.22 0.82 -14.78
N THR A 83 -0.93 2.12 -14.72
CA THR A 83 -0.98 3.05 -15.84
C THR A 83 0.42 3.68 -16.08
N ASP A 84 0.81 3.94 -17.33
CA ASP A 84 2.18 4.31 -17.70
C ASP A 84 2.49 5.82 -17.55
N THR A 85 1.71 6.57 -16.76
CA THR A 85 1.87 8.03 -16.63
C THR A 85 2.21 8.47 -15.21
N PHE A 86 2.80 9.66 -15.07
CA PHE A 86 3.09 10.26 -13.76
C PHE A 86 1.75 10.60 -13.06
N HIS A 87 1.14 9.65 -12.35
CA HIS A 87 -0.21 9.85 -11.82
C HIS A 87 -0.23 10.80 -10.64
N ARG A 88 -1.06 11.82 -10.84
CA ARG A 88 -1.52 12.74 -9.82
C ARG A 88 -3.02 12.56 -9.72
N SER A 89 -3.49 12.25 -8.52
CA SER A 89 -4.85 11.75 -8.32
C SER A 89 -5.47 12.35 -7.08
N TRP A 90 -6.68 12.90 -7.20
CA TRP A 90 -7.39 13.39 -6.02
C TRP A 90 -7.77 12.26 -5.07
N ILE A 91 -7.64 12.54 -3.77
CA ILE A 91 -8.13 11.71 -2.66
C ILE A 91 -8.91 12.58 -1.68
N GLY A 92 -9.61 11.94 -0.74
CA GLY A 92 -10.65 12.57 0.08
C GLY A 92 -10.16 13.50 1.19
N GLY A 93 -8.87 13.80 1.26
CA GLY A 93 -8.33 14.73 2.24
C GLY A 93 -8.58 16.18 1.82
N PHE A 94 -9.02 17.01 2.75
CA PHE A 94 -9.18 18.44 2.52
C PHE A 94 -8.95 19.25 3.79
N GLN A 95 -8.64 20.54 3.64
CA GLN A 95 -8.66 21.50 4.75
C GLN A 95 -9.96 22.29 4.75
N ALA A 96 -10.60 22.36 5.92
CA ALA A 96 -11.76 23.23 6.10
C ALA A 96 -11.36 24.71 5.96
N SER A 97 -12.25 25.53 5.40
CA SER A 97 -11.96 26.96 5.22
C SER A 97 -11.61 27.65 6.54
N GLY A 98 -10.50 28.39 6.55
CA GLY A 98 -10.00 29.09 7.75
C GLY A 98 -9.17 28.23 8.70
N SER A 99 -8.79 27.02 8.27
CA SER A 99 -7.83 26.18 9.00
C SER A 99 -6.44 26.83 9.06
N SER A 100 -5.63 26.38 10.01
CA SER A 100 -4.27 26.89 10.20
C SER A 100 -3.33 26.26 9.18
N GLU A 101 -2.81 27.08 8.28
CA GLU A 101 -1.91 26.64 7.22
C GLU A 101 -0.45 26.45 7.70
N PRO A 102 0.34 25.54 7.09
CA PRO A 102 -0.07 24.56 6.08
C PRO A 102 -0.58 23.21 6.65
N ASN A 103 -0.31 22.92 7.93
CA ASN A 103 -0.48 21.55 8.46
C ASN A 103 -1.75 21.33 9.30
N GLY A 104 -2.51 22.38 9.62
CA GLY A 104 -3.66 22.30 10.52
C GLY A 104 -4.98 22.12 9.77
N GLY A 105 -5.88 21.31 10.34
CA GLY A 105 -7.28 21.24 9.90
C GLY A 105 -7.58 20.31 8.72
N TRP A 106 -6.66 19.40 8.40
CA TRP A 106 -6.91 18.29 7.47
C TRP A 106 -8.01 17.36 7.99
N SER A 107 -8.90 16.92 7.12
CA SER A 107 -10.01 16.02 7.42
C SER A 107 -10.34 15.15 6.21
N TRP A 108 -10.84 13.95 6.47
CA TRP A 108 -11.39 13.08 5.44
C TRP A 108 -12.83 13.48 5.09
N VAL A 109 -13.24 13.31 3.84
CA VAL A 109 -14.64 13.55 3.40
C VAL A 109 -15.69 12.72 4.15
N THR A 110 -15.28 11.59 4.73
CA THR A 110 -16.11 10.71 5.58
C THR A 110 -16.24 11.20 7.02
N GLY A 111 -15.37 12.13 7.45
CA GLY A 111 -15.27 12.59 8.83
C GLY A 111 -14.43 11.68 9.74
N GLU A 112 -13.77 10.66 9.19
CA GLU A 112 -12.83 9.83 9.93
C GLU A 112 -11.64 10.63 10.48
N PRO A 113 -11.01 10.17 11.56
CA PRO A 113 -9.82 10.83 12.10
C PRO A 113 -8.67 10.91 11.08
N PHE A 114 -8.13 12.10 10.87
CA PHE A 114 -6.94 12.31 10.04
C PHE A 114 -5.67 12.01 10.87
N ILE A 115 -5.38 10.72 11.08
CA ILE A 115 -4.29 10.25 11.96
C ILE A 115 -3.10 9.64 11.21
N TYR A 116 -3.29 9.27 9.94
CA TYR A 116 -2.24 8.79 9.06
C TYR A 116 -1.96 9.85 8.00
N SER A 117 -0.68 10.02 7.66
CA SER A 117 -0.30 10.87 6.54
C SER A 117 0.91 10.33 5.78
N ASN A 118 0.88 10.47 4.46
CA ASN A 118 1.98 10.09 3.57
C ASN A 118 2.48 11.29 2.74
N TRP A 119 2.62 12.45 3.39
CA TRP A 119 3.10 13.68 2.75
C TRP A 119 4.41 13.48 2.00
N ASP A 120 4.52 14.07 0.81
CA ASP A 120 5.78 14.15 0.09
C ASP A 120 6.76 15.05 0.85
N THR A 121 8.03 15.00 0.44
CA THR A 121 9.07 15.76 1.11
C THR A 121 8.77 17.26 1.07
N ASN A 122 8.59 17.84 2.26
CA ASN A 122 8.20 19.24 2.54
C ASN A 122 6.71 19.56 2.42
N GLU A 123 5.84 18.56 2.24
CA GLU A 123 4.39 18.74 2.26
C GLU A 123 3.78 18.56 3.66
N PRO A 124 2.61 19.17 3.95
CA PRO A 124 1.95 20.16 3.11
C PRO A 124 2.68 21.51 3.16
N ASN A 125 2.81 22.17 2.01
CA ASN A 125 3.64 23.37 1.88
C ASN A 125 2.84 24.64 1.58
N ASN A 126 1.57 24.48 1.18
CA ASN A 126 0.65 25.53 0.78
C ASN A 126 1.25 26.50 -0.27
N TYR A 127 1.73 25.90 -1.35
CA TYR A 127 2.40 26.53 -2.46
C TYR A 127 1.51 27.58 -3.16
N GLY A 128 2.15 28.54 -3.83
CA GLY A 128 1.44 29.47 -4.70
C GLY A 128 0.57 30.52 -4.01
N GLY A 129 0.61 30.63 -2.67
CA GLY A 129 0.05 31.77 -1.93
C GLY A 129 -1.20 31.47 -1.10
N GLY A 130 -1.39 30.26 -0.60
CA GLY A 130 -2.30 30.02 0.52
C GLY A 130 -3.61 29.30 0.23
N ASN A 131 -3.72 28.52 -0.86
CA ASN A 131 -4.98 27.92 -1.30
C ASN A 131 -4.91 26.41 -1.59
N GLU A 132 -3.87 25.71 -1.13
CA GLU A 132 -3.75 24.27 -1.32
C GLU A 132 -4.52 23.51 -0.24
N ASN A 133 -5.82 23.34 -0.47
CA ASN A 133 -6.76 22.82 0.55
C ASN A 133 -7.33 21.44 0.18
N ALA A 134 -6.74 20.74 -0.79
CA ALA A 134 -7.16 19.42 -1.25
C ALA A 134 -5.96 18.48 -1.35
N LEU A 135 -6.17 17.23 -0.98
CA LEU A 135 -5.14 16.21 -0.96
C LEU A 135 -5.10 15.47 -2.29
N GLU A 136 -3.91 15.33 -2.86
CA GLU A 136 -3.66 14.44 -3.99
C GLU A 136 -2.59 13.40 -3.66
N PHE A 137 -2.60 12.28 -4.38
CA PHE A 137 -1.37 11.58 -4.66
C PHE A 137 -0.52 12.40 -5.63
N VAL A 138 0.78 12.52 -5.34
CA VAL A 138 1.81 13.05 -6.21
C VAL A 138 2.84 11.97 -6.49
N TRP A 139 3.40 11.97 -7.70
CA TRP A 139 4.35 10.94 -8.18
C TRP A 139 3.82 9.49 -8.06
N GLY A 140 2.50 9.32 -7.99
CA GLY A 140 1.85 8.03 -7.75
C GLY A 140 2.22 7.34 -6.43
N THR A 141 2.82 8.05 -5.45
CA THR A 141 3.39 7.38 -4.25
C THR A 141 3.22 8.14 -2.94
N THR A 142 3.28 9.47 -2.94
CA THR A 142 3.21 10.32 -1.73
C THR A 142 2.10 11.36 -1.90
N TRP A 143 1.82 12.15 -0.87
CA TRP A 143 0.73 13.12 -0.89
C TRP A 143 1.23 14.54 -1.04
N ASN A 144 0.47 15.36 -1.76
CA ASN A 144 0.69 16.79 -1.86
C ASN A 144 -0.61 17.52 -1.51
N ASP A 145 -0.51 18.65 -0.82
CA ASP A 145 -1.62 19.59 -0.75
C ASP A 145 -1.65 20.39 -2.05
N ASN A 146 -2.83 20.56 -2.62
CA ASN A 146 -2.95 21.23 -3.91
C ASN A 146 -4.20 22.09 -3.98
N ASN A 147 -4.20 23.05 -4.90
CA ASN A 147 -5.29 23.98 -5.08
C ASN A 147 -6.50 23.28 -5.68
N LYS A 148 -7.52 23.11 -4.85
CA LYS A 148 -8.76 22.41 -5.18
C LYS A 148 -9.52 22.98 -6.39
N ASN A 149 -9.26 24.25 -6.75
CA ASN A 149 -9.96 24.94 -7.84
C ASN A 149 -9.23 24.86 -9.20
N TRP A 150 -8.00 24.37 -9.23
CA TRP A 150 -7.29 24.24 -10.50
C TRP A 150 -7.94 23.17 -11.38
N ASN A 151 -8.07 23.46 -12.68
CA ASN A 151 -8.65 22.57 -13.69
C ASN A 151 -7.59 22.09 -14.70
N GLU A 152 -8.02 21.32 -15.71
CA GLU A 152 -7.18 20.64 -16.71
C GLU A 152 -6.12 21.53 -17.38
N GLN A 153 -6.31 22.85 -17.40
CA GLN A 153 -5.42 23.81 -18.07
C GLN A 153 -4.29 24.32 -17.17
N GLU A 154 -4.40 24.13 -15.85
CA GLU A 154 -3.54 24.75 -14.84
C GLU A 154 -2.83 23.73 -13.94
N ASN A 155 -3.35 22.50 -13.84
CA ASN A 155 -2.80 21.49 -12.95
C ASN A 155 -2.85 20.11 -13.58
N PHE A 156 -1.70 19.44 -13.61
CA PHE A 156 -1.50 18.11 -14.16
C PHE A 156 -2.13 17.01 -13.29
N ILE A 157 -3.40 17.15 -12.89
CA ILE A 157 -4.18 16.10 -12.20
C ILE A 157 -4.91 15.29 -13.27
N TYR A 158 -4.77 13.98 -13.19
CA TYR A 158 -5.20 13.07 -14.26
C TYR A 158 -6.34 12.15 -13.85
N SER A 159 -6.57 11.98 -12.55
CA SER A 159 -7.60 11.08 -12.04
C SER A 159 -8.07 11.45 -10.64
N TYR A 160 -9.04 10.71 -10.13
CA TYR A 160 -9.38 10.67 -8.71
C TYR A 160 -9.57 9.22 -8.27
N VAL A 161 -9.31 8.94 -7.00
CA VAL A 161 -9.56 7.61 -6.42
C VAL A 161 -10.90 7.64 -5.71
N VAL A 162 -11.79 6.73 -6.08
CA VAL A 162 -13.06 6.51 -5.39
C VAL A 162 -12.96 5.27 -4.52
N GLU A 163 -13.54 5.36 -3.34
CA GLU A 163 -13.72 4.26 -2.39
C GLU A 163 -15.22 4.01 -2.24
N TYR A 164 -15.61 2.73 -2.28
CA TYR A 164 -16.98 2.27 -2.11
C TYR A 164 -17.08 1.42 -0.86
N GLU A 165 -17.83 1.93 0.11
CA GLU A 165 -18.19 1.21 1.31
C GLU A 165 -19.71 1.12 1.47
N GLY A 166 -20.17 0.01 2.03
CA GLY A 166 -21.57 -0.10 2.44
C GLY A 166 -21.81 0.87 3.59
N SER A 167 -23.02 1.41 3.72
CA SER A 167 -23.41 2.05 4.97
C SER A 167 -23.34 1.01 6.08
N THR A 168 -22.19 0.89 6.73
CA THR A 168 -22.08 0.15 7.98
C THR A 168 -22.85 0.99 8.98
N SER A 169 -24.09 0.57 9.25
CA SER A 169 -24.74 0.93 10.49
C SER A 169 -23.78 0.46 11.58
N THR A 170 -23.10 1.42 12.20
CA THR A 170 -22.14 1.23 13.28
C THR A 170 -22.76 0.30 14.30
N THR A 171 -22.41 -0.99 14.25
CA THR A 171 -22.85 -1.95 15.25
C THR A 171 -21.99 -1.69 16.49
N THR A 172 -22.44 -0.70 17.25
CA THR A 172 -21.95 -0.41 18.59
C THR A 172 -22.31 -1.62 19.46
N THR A 173 -21.36 -2.54 19.62
CA THR A 173 -21.45 -3.58 20.64
C THR A 173 -21.37 -2.89 21.99
N THR A 174 -22.53 -2.62 22.57
CA THR A 174 -22.66 -1.98 23.88
C THR A 174 -22.26 -2.99 24.95
N ILE A 175 -20.99 -3.01 25.33
CA ILE A 175 -20.55 -3.66 26.57
C ILE A 175 -21.11 -2.81 27.71
N THR A 176 -22.11 -3.35 28.40
CA THR A 176 -22.71 -2.73 29.57
C THR A 176 -21.76 -2.90 30.76
N THR A 177 -20.85 -1.96 30.95
CA THR A 177 -20.05 -1.86 32.19
C THR A 177 -20.79 -0.97 33.16
N THR A 178 -21.24 -1.55 34.28
CA THR A 178 -21.92 -0.84 35.36
C THR A 178 -20.97 0.18 35.99
N THR A 179 -21.23 1.47 35.75
CA THR A 179 -20.48 2.59 36.32
C THR A 179 -20.78 2.69 37.83
N THR A 180 -19.80 2.37 38.66
CA THR A 180 -19.78 2.88 40.04
C THR A 180 -19.08 4.23 40.00
N THR A 181 -19.85 5.31 40.13
CA THR A 181 -19.35 6.68 40.22
C THR A 181 -18.48 6.82 41.47
N THR A 182 -17.16 6.85 41.26
CA THR A 182 -16.24 7.43 42.23
C THR A 182 -15.64 8.66 41.59
N SER A 183 -15.98 9.82 42.14
CA SER A 183 -15.38 11.09 41.76
C SER A 183 -13.90 11.07 42.13
N THR A 184 -13.05 10.88 41.15
CA THR A 184 -11.62 11.19 41.24
C THR A 184 -11.29 12.15 40.13
N THR A 185 -10.86 13.35 40.51
CA THR A 185 -10.17 14.33 39.66
C THR A 185 -9.04 13.63 38.90
N THR A 186 -9.25 13.34 37.61
CA THR A 186 -8.21 12.82 36.72
C THR A 186 -7.36 13.97 36.22
N THR A 187 -6.14 14.03 36.74
CA THR A 187 -5.01 14.67 36.05
C THR A 187 -4.53 13.67 35.01
N THR A 188 -4.87 13.86 33.74
CA THR A 188 -4.56 12.95 32.61
C THR A 188 -3.10 13.05 32.13
N ILE A 189 -2.13 13.13 33.05
CA ILE A 189 -0.70 13.26 32.73
C ILE A 189 0.00 11.90 32.92
N SER A 190 -0.37 10.88 32.15
CA SER A 190 0.27 9.55 32.31
C SER A 190 1.32 9.23 31.24
N CYS A 191 1.13 9.62 29.97
CA CYS A 191 2.01 9.21 28.86
C CYS A 191 2.60 10.36 28.04
N ALA A 192 1.85 11.44 27.83
CA ALA A 192 2.26 12.56 26.96
C ALA A 192 3.60 13.26 27.35
N ASN A 193 4.03 13.15 28.60
CA ASN A 193 5.25 13.78 29.10
C ASN A 193 6.39 12.79 29.42
N LYS A 194 6.22 11.50 29.11
CA LYS A 194 7.24 10.48 29.36
C LYS A 194 8.10 10.30 28.11
N SER A 195 9.41 10.21 28.30
CA SER A 195 10.32 9.81 27.23
C SER A 195 10.51 8.29 27.30
N PRO A 196 10.14 7.53 26.26
CA PRO A 196 10.36 6.09 26.25
C PRO A 196 11.85 5.76 26.38
N GLU A 197 12.18 4.65 27.03
CA GLU A 197 13.57 4.18 27.14
C GLU A 197 13.67 2.72 26.70
N ILE A 198 14.44 2.47 25.64
CA ILE A 198 14.81 1.13 25.21
C ILE A 198 15.95 0.64 26.10
N ALA A 199 15.68 -0.42 26.87
CA ALA A 199 16.67 -1.11 27.69
C ALA A 199 17.46 -2.17 26.89
N GLY A 200 16.84 -2.79 25.89
CA GLY A 200 17.43 -3.91 25.17
C GLY A 200 16.67 -4.33 23.92
N VAL A 201 17.36 -5.09 23.06
CA VAL A 201 16.77 -5.76 21.89
C VAL A 201 17.25 -7.20 21.80
N SER A 202 16.36 -8.12 21.47
CA SER A 202 16.65 -9.53 21.32
C SER A 202 15.89 -10.14 20.14
N PRO A 203 16.58 -10.80 19.19
CA PRO A 203 18.03 -10.90 19.07
C PRO A 203 18.67 -9.53 18.73
N THR A 204 19.99 -9.39 18.90
CA THR A 204 20.72 -8.14 18.54
C THR A 204 21.12 -8.07 17.07
N LYS A 205 20.73 -9.07 16.27
CA LYS A 205 21.03 -9.22 14.85
C LYS A 205 19.99 -10.15 14.22
N GLY A 206 19.71 -9.93 12.94
CA GLY A 206 18.72 -10.69 12.18
C GLY A 206 18.63 -10.20 10.74
N THR A 207 17.78 -10.80 9.94
CA THR A 207 17.49 -10.43 8.56
C THR A 207 16.01 -10.10 8.39
N TYR A 208 15.54 -9.88 7.15
CA TYR A 208 14.14 -9.58 6.87
C TYR A 208 13.20 -10.65 7.44
N GLY A 209 12.08 -10.22 8.05
CA GLY A 209 11.07 -11.10 8.62
C GLY A 209 11.44 -11.76 9.95
N ASP A 210 12.68 -11.61 10.43
CA ASP A 210 13.04 -12.09 11.78
C ASP A 210 12.27 -11.27 12.83
N GLU A 211 11.70 -11.96 13.81
CA GLU A 211 11.08 -11.34 14.98
C GLU A 211 12.15 -10.71 15.90
N VAL A 212 11.88 -9.48 16.34
CA VAL A 212 12.74 -8.73 17.26
C VAL A 212 11.91 -8.19 18.41
N THR A 213 12.25 -8.61 19.62
CA THR A 213 11.71 -8.06 20.87
C THR A 213 12.53 -6.86 21.31
N ILE A 214 11.87 -5.74 21.54
CA ILE A 214 12.41 -4.50 22.09
C ILE A 214 11.87 -4.36 23.51
N SER A 215 12.75 -4.48 24.51
CA SER A 215 12.39 -4.33 25.93
C SER A 215 12.73 -2.93 26.41
N GLY A 216 11.87 -2.34 27.23
CA GLY A 216 12.09 -0.98 27.73
C GLY A 216 11.08 -0.56 28.78
N THR A 217 10.84 0.74 28.84
CA THR A 217 9.84 1.36 29.71
C THR A 217 9.23 2.57 29.01
N ASP A 218 8.02 2.94 29.45
CA ASP A 218 7.32 4.13 29.01
C ASP A 218 7.01 4.16 27.49
N PHE A 219 6.83 3.00 26.87
CA PHE A 219 6.35 2.88 25.48
C PHE A 219 4.87 3.23 25.33
N CYS A 220 4.13 3.29 26.45
CA CYS A 220 2.70 3.53 26.52
C CYS A 220 1.85 2.41 25.90
N ASP A 221 0.55 2.43 26.22
CA ASP A 221 -0.39 1.40 25.77
C ASP A 221 -0.88 1.64 24.33
N GLU A 222 -0.70 2.87 23.82
CA GLU A 222 -1.07 3.25 22.46
C GLU A 222 0.13 3.02 21.53
N GLU A 223 -0.11 2.28 20.46
CA GLU A 223 0.92 1.90 19.50
C GLU A 223 1.54 3.13 18.84
N GLY A 224 2.87 3.14 18.83
CA GLY A 224 3.66 4.17 18.16
C GLY A 224 4.45 3.58 17.00
N VAL A 225 5.61 4.16 16.70
CA VAL A 225 6.44 3.80 15.55
C VAL A 225 7.77 3.23 16.01
N VAL A 226 8.19 2.12 15.40
CA VAL A 226 9.56 1.59 15.53
C VAL A 226 10.35 1.92 14.27
N VAL A 227 11.47 2.62 14.42
CA VAL A 227 12.29 3.09 13.29
C VAL A 227 13.68 2.46 13.32
N PHE A 228 14.11 1.93 12.18
CA PHE A 228 15.47 1.43 11.91
C PHE A 228 16.26 2.45 11.09
N LYS A 229 17.19 3.13 11.73
CA LYS A 229 18.00 4.19 11.10
C LYS A 229 19.41 3.73 10.76
N ARG A 230 19.84 3.97 9.52
CA ARG A 230 21.25 3.81 9.12
C ARG A 230 21.66 4.65 7.92
N LEU A 231 22.79 5.36 8.06
CA LEU A 231 23.37 6.20 6.99
C LEU A 231 22.33 7.15 6.37
N GLY A 232 21.62 7.87 7.23
CA GLY A 232 20.59 8.85 6.83
C GLY A 232 19.29 8.26 6.29
N LYS A 233 19.19 6.92 6.13
CA LYS A 233 17.93 6.26 5.76
C LYS A 233 17.22 5.77 7.02
N GLU A 234 15.93 6.02 7.09
CA GLU A 234 15.02 5.50 8.11
C GLU A 234 14.05 4.54 7.43
N ILE A 235 13.75 3.43 8.10
CA ILE A 235 12.77 2.43 7.68
C ILE A 235 11.91 2.18 8.91
N GLU A 236 10.60 2.34 8.77
CA GLU A 236 9.66 2.05 9.83
C GLU A 236 9.30 0.56 9.82
N ALA A 237 9.08 -0.01 11.00
CA ALA A 237 8.49 -1.33 11.13
C ALA A 237 7.01 -1.23 10.79
N ILE A 238 6.57 -1.97 9.77
CA ILE A 238 5.16 -2.05 9.38
C ILE A 238 4.48 -3.18 10.16
N ASP A 239 5.19 -4.30 10.35
CA ASP A 239 4.69 -5.47 11.06
C ASP A 239 5.02 -5.42 12.56
N ILE A 240 4.18 -4.73 13.34
CA ILE A 240 4.23 -4.74 14.81
C ILE A 240 3.32 -5.88 15.32
N SER A 241 3.94 -6.95 15.80
CA SER A 241 3.23 -8.14 16.28
C SER A 241 2.64 -7.96 17.69
N SER A 242 3.25 -7.10 18.52
CA SER A 242 2.75 -6.76 19.85
C SER A 242 3.32 -5.44 20.33
N TRP A 243 2.50 -4.62 20.99
CA TRP A 243 2.92 -3.39 21.66
C TRP A 243 2.45 -3.37 23.11
N LYS A 244 3.35 -3.07 24.04
CA LYS A 244 3.10 -2.89 25.48
C LYS A 244 4.04 -1.82 26.02
N ASP A 245 3.71 -1.26 27.19
CA ASP A 245 4.49 -0.20 27.84
C ASP A 245 5.97 -0.56 28.10
N ASP A 246 6.29 -1.85 28.26
CA ASP A 246 7.63 -2.35 28.57
C ASP A 246 8.23 -3.30 27.51
N GLU A 247 7.47 -3.64 26.46
CA GLU A 247 7.85 -4.64 25.47
C GLU A 247 7.13 -4.40 24.13
N ILE A 248 7.91 -4.34 23.04
CA ILE A 248 7.40 -4.29 21.68
C ILE A 248 7.99 -5.45 20.89
N VAL A 249 7.19 -6.12 20.07
CA VAL A 249 7.64 -7.19 19.17
C VAL A 249 7.34 -6.77 17.74
N VAL A 250 8.37 -6.72 16.91
CA VAL A 250 8.26 -6.34 15.48
C VAL A 250 8.91 -7.39 14.59
N LEU A 251 8.48 -7.47 13.33
CA LEU A 251 9.27 -8.15 12.30
C LEU A 251 10.24 -7.18 11.65
N MET A 252 11.44 -7.66 11.35
CA MET A 252 12.45 -6.84 10.67
C MET A 252 11.99 -6.42 9.27
N PRO A 253 11.86 -5.11 8.99
CA PRO A 253 11.27 -4.63 7.74
C PRO A 253 12.23 -4.75 6.55
N TRP A 254 11.65 -4.87 5.35
CA TRP A 254 12.39 -4.84 4.10
C TRP A 254 13.00 -3.45 3.84
N GLY A 255 14.10 -3.38 3.09
CA GLY A 255 14.74 -2.11 2.74
C GLY A 255 15.74 -1.55 3.77
N CYS A 256 15.90 -2.20 4.93
CA CYS A 256 16.97 -1.93 5.89
C CYS A 256 18.37 -2.05 5.25
N LYS A 257 19.29 -1.13 5.56
CA LYS A 257 20.67 -1.21 5.03
C LYS A 257 21.49 -2.25 5.80
N ALA A 258 22.12 -3.21 5.10
CA ALA A 258 22.92 -4.30 5.68
C ALA A 258 24.10 -3.87 6.57
N GLY A 259 23.98 -4.03 7.89
CA GLY A 259 24.95 -3.64 8.92
C GLY A 259 24.25 -3.11 10.18
N ILE A 260 24.94 -2.30 10.99
CA ILE A 260 24.39 -1.82 12.28
C ILE A 260 23.40 -0.67 12.03
N ASN A 261 22.11 -0.99 12.15
CA ASN A 261 21.01 -0.03 12.21
C ASN A 261 20.81 0.39 13.67
N LYS A 262 20.27 1.58 13.88
CA LYS A 262 19.88 2.08 15.19
C LYS A 262 18.36 2.00 15.29
N ILE A 263 17.87 1.23 16.25
CA ILE A 263 16.44 1.14 16.57
C ILE A 263 16.09 2.33 17.45
N LYS A 264 14.97 2.99 17.14
CA LYS A 264 14.34 4.05 17.91
C LYS A 264 12.85 3.71 18.03
N VAL A 265 12.25 3.95 19.18
CA VAL A 265 10.80 3.90 19.39
C VAL A 265 10.32 5.33 19.53
N ALA A 266 9.27 5.69 18.81
CA ALA A 266 8.49 6.91 19.04
C ALA A 266 7.11 6.49 19.54
N THR A 267 6.66 6.99 20.68
CA THR A 267 5.28 6.73 21.15
C THR A 267 4.26 7.41 20.24
N ALA A 268 2.97 7.09 20.38
CA ALA A 268 1.87 7.83 19.74
C ALA A 268 1.84 9.34 20.06
N TYR A 269 2.55 9.78 21.11
CA TYR A 269 2.71 11.18 21.51
C TYR A 269 3.98 11.83 20.97
N GLU A 270 4.64 11.21 19.98
CA GLU A 270 5.88 11.68 19.33
C GLU A 270 7.11 11.77 20.25
N ASN A 271 7.01 11.30 21.50
CA ASN A 271 8.17 11.18 22.37
C ASN A 271 9.11 10.10 21.84
N GLU A 272 10.37 10.47 21.59
CA GLU A 272 11.39 9.58 21.04
C GLU A 272 12.25 8.95 22.14
N SER A 273 12.62 7.69 21.93
CA SER A 273 13.52 6.97 22.83
C SER A 273 14.99 7.25 22.55
N ASN A 274 15.85 6.79 23.47
CA ASN A 274 17.24 6.48 23.14
C ASN A 274 17.33 5.48 21.95
N GLN A 275 18.52 5.38 21.36
CA GLN A 275 18.78 4.50 20.21
C GLN A 275 19.66 3.32 20.61
N ILE A 276 19.33 2.12 20.14
CA ILE A 276 20.11 0.90 20.39
C ILE A 276 20.53 0.22 19.08
N PRO A 277 21.75 -0.33 18.97
CA PRO A 277 22.20 -0.97 17.74
C PRO A 277 21.57 -2.35 17.51
N PHE A 278 21.16 -2.59 16.27
CA PHE A 278 20.77 -3.90 15.75
C PHE A 278 21.50 -4.18 14.44
N LYS A 279 22.14 -5.36 14.32
CA LYS A 279 22.87 -5.71 13.09
C LYS A 279 21.94 -6.41 12.10
N PHE A 280 21.47 -5.68 11.11
CA PHE A 280 20.74 -6.24 9.97
C PHE A 280 21.70 -6.99 9.04
N LEU A 281 21.40 -8.26 8.81
CA LEU A 281 22.11 -9.15 7.90
C LEU A 281 21.43 -9.11 6.55
N LYS A 282 22.25 -9.10 5.49
CA LYS A 282 21.79 -9.08 4.10
C LYS A 282 21.02 -10.38 3.80
N PRO A 283 19.71 -10.35 3.46
CA PRO A 283 18.99 -11.54 2.98
C PRO A 283 19.43 -11.82 1.55
N ILE A 284 20.48 -12.62 1.38
CA ILE A 284 20.90 -13.03 0.03
C ILE A 284 19.88 -14.06 -0.45
N PRO A 285 19.19 -13.85 -1.57
CA PRO A 285 18.18 -14.79 -2.05
C PRO A 285 18.81 -16.15 -2.32
N HIS A 286 18.09 -17.23 -2.07
CA HIS A 286 18.59 -18.59 -2.27
C HIS A 286 17.49 -19.50 -2.83
N LEU A 287 17.74 -20.07 -4.01
CA LEU A 287 16.83 -21.00 -4.66
C LEU A 287 16.99 -22.40 -4.07
N THR A 288 15.89 -22.92 -3.54
CA THR A 288 15.78 -24.31 -3.10
C THR A 288 15.36 -25.21 -4.26
N GLY A 289 14.45 -24.75 -5.14
CA GLY A 289 13.88 -25.58 -6.21
C GLY A 289 13.29 -24.81 -7.39
N LEU A 290 12.95 -25.56 -8.44
CA LEU A 290 12.09 -25.14 -9.55
C LEU A 290 11.00 -26.22 -9.69
N SER A 291 9.75 -25.83 -9.89
CA SER A 291 8.64 -26.78 -10.07
C SER A 291 8.86 -27.72 -11.27
N ILE A 292 9.46 -27.19 -12.33
CA ILE A 292 9.93 -27.94 -13.50
C ILE A 292 11.39 -27.57 -13.85
N GLN A 293 12.13 -28.51 -14.43
CA GLN A 293 13.54 -28.31 -14.85
C GLN A 293 13.70 -28.23 -16.37
N THR A 294 12.62 -28.46 -17.12
CA THR A 294 12.56 -28.41 -18.57
C THR A 294 11.16 -27.99 -18.99
N GLY A 295 11.05 -26.99 -19.85
CA GLY A 295 9.78 -26.46 -20.33
C GLY A 295 9.94 -25.74 -21.67
N ALA A 296 8.86 -25.64 -22.43
CA ALA A 296 8.84 -24.77 -23.61
C ALA A 296 8.77 -23.30 -23.18
N ILE A 297 9.08 -22.39 -24.10
CA ILE A 297 8.76 -20.96 -23.91
C ILE A 297 7.27 -20.80 -23.57
N GLY A 298 6.97 -19.95 -22.58
CA GLY A 298 5.61 -19.75 -22.03
C GLY A 298 5.11 -20.87 -21.12
N SER A 299 5.97 -21.80 -20.69
CA SER A 299 5.60 -22.74 -19.63
C SER A 299 5.78 -22.08 -18.27
N GLU A 300 4.80 -22.24 -17.39
CA GLU A 300 4.90 -21.75 -16.01
C GLU A 300 5.99 -22.49 -15.21
N VAL A 301 6.74 -21.74 -14.42
CA VAL A 301 7.77 -22.21 -13.49
C VAL A 301 7.57 -21.50 -12.16
N VAL A 302 7.38 -22.29 -11.09
CA VAL A 302 7.45 -21.78 -9.72
C VAL A 302 8.88 -21.95 -9.23
N ILE A 303 9.51 -20.85 -8.88
CA ILE A 303 10.85 -20.77 -8.30
C ILE A 303 10.68 -20.74 -6.78
N SER A 304 11.12 -21.78 -6.09
CA SER A 304 11.04 -21.85 -4.62
C SER A 304 12.39 -21.47 -4.00
N GLY A 305 12.36 -20.80 -2.87
CA GLY A 305 13.56 -20.34 -2.19
C GLY A 305 13.32 -19.65 -0.85
N ASP A 306 14.31 -18.88 -0.45
CA ASP A 306 14.32 -18.05 0.76
C ASP A 306 15.04 -16.72 0.46
N GLY A 307 14.78 -15.70 1.27
CA GLY A 307 15.44 -14.40 1.16
C GLY A 307 15.05 -13.59 -0.09
N PHE A 308 13.90 -13.89 -0.71
CA PHE A 308 13.35 -13.09 -1.80
C PHE A 308 12.87 -11.74 -1.29
N GLY A 309 12.23 -11.73 -0.11
CA GLY A 309 11.71 -10.52 0.52
C GLY A 309 10.57 -9.89 -0.26
N GLU A 310 10.36 -8.59 -0.05
CA GLU A 310 9.37 -7.83 -0.82
C GLU A 310 9.91 -7.43 -2.20
N GLU A 311 9.01 -7.30 -3.16
CA GLU A 311 9.33 -6.78 -4.48
C GLU A 311 9.83 -5.33 -4.38
N ASP A 312 10.94 -5.02 -5.05
CA ASP A 312 11.37 -3.64 -5.26
C ASP A 312 12.06 -3.47 -6.61
N TYR A 313 12.50 -2.24 -6.93
CA TYR A 313 13.21 -1.92 -8.18
C TYR A 313 14.47 -2.80 -8.46
N GLY A 314 14.98 -3.53 -7.46
CA GLY A 314 16.10 -4.47 -7.61
C GLY A 314 15.70 -5.94 -7.77
N SER A 315 14.40 -6.26 -7.77
CA SER A 315 13.85 -7.61 -7.88
C SER A 315 13.80 -8.05 -9.34
N VAL A 316 14.67 -8.98 -9.72
CA VAL A 316 14.82 -9.42 -11.11
C VAL A 316 15.01 -10.94 -11.18
N ILE A 317 14.32 -11.59 -12.11
CA ILE A 317 14.50 -13.02 -12.41
C ILE A 317 15.23 -13.16 -13.74
N MET A 318 16.27 -14.00 -13.76
CA MET A 318 17.11 -14.22 -14.95
C MET A 318 17.09 -15.68 -15.38
N PHE A 319 16.76 -15.94 -16.65
CA PHE A 319 17.02 -17.19 -17.37
C PHE A 319 18.24 -17.00 -18.27
N GLY A 320 19.43 -17.34 -17.75
CA GLY A 320 20.69 -17.02 -18.42
C GLY A 320 20.93 -15.52 -18.40
N ASP A 321 20.92 -14.90 -19.58
CA ASP A 321 21.09 -13.44 -19.76
C ASP A 321 19.75 -12.76 -20.11
N THR A 322 18.63 -13.51 -20.06
CA THR A 322 17.29 -13.01 -20.35
C THR A 322 16.56 -12.74 -19.04
N GLU A 323 16.16 -11.49 -18.84
CA GLU A 323 15.26 -11.09 -17.76
C GLU A 323 13.83 -11.55 -18.06
N VAL A 324 13.06 -11.86 -17.02
CA VAL A 324 11.69 -12.33 -17.14
C VAL A 324 10.78 -11.68 -16.12
N ASP A 325 9.61 -11.29 -16.59
CA ASP A 325 8.51 -10.81 -15.76
C ASP A 325 7.96 -11.96 -14.90
N PHE A 326 7.46 -11.62 -13.72
CA PHE A 326 6.79 -12.55 -12.83
C PHE A 326 5.30 -12.22 -12.75
N TYR A 327 4.50 -13.23 -12.42
CA TYR A 327 3.08 -13.07 -12.13
C TYR A 327 2.85 -12.86 -10.64
N GLU A 328 3.62 -13.57 -9.82
CA GLU A 328 3.51 -13.55 -8.37
C GLU A 328 4.90 -13.52 -7.77
N TRP A 329 5.12 -12.59 -6.85
CA TRP A 329 6.32 -12.50 -6.03
C TRP A 329 5.94 -12.73 -4.57
N GLY A 330 6.56 -13.73 -3.96
CA GLY A 330 6.42 -14.05 -2.55
C GLY A 330 7.78 -14.15 -1.87
N THR A 331 7.75 -14.18 -0.54
CA THR A 331 8.97 -14.21 0.28
C THR A 331 9.77 -15.52 0.15
N ASP A 332 9.10 -16.60 -0.27
CA ASP A 332 9.66 -17.95 -0.46
C ASP A 332 9.38 -18.58 -1.84
N SER A 333 8.61 -17.91 -2.69
CA SER A 333 8.19 -18.43 -3.98
C SER A 333 7.94 -17.31 -4.99
N ILE A 334 8.33 -17.54 -6.24
CA ILE A 334 8.09 -16.60 -7.36
C ILE A 334 7.57 -17.40 -8.54
N THR A 335 6.49 -16.95 -9.17
CA THR A 335 5.87 -17.60 -10.33
C THR A 335 6.18 -16.82 -11.59
N VAL A 336 6.78 -17.47 -12.59
CA VAL A 336 7.16 -16.87 -13.88
C VAL A 336 6.80 -17.80 -15.03
N ASP A 337 6.70 -17.25 -16.24
CA ASP A 337 6.73 -18.04 -17.47
C ASP A 337 8.16 -18.18 -18.00
N VAL A 338 8.46 -19.28 -18.68
CA VAL A 338 9.75 -19.41 -19.40
C VAL A 338 9.83 -18.31 -20.48
N PRO A 339 10.82 -17.40 -20.44
CA PRO A 339 10.82 -16.22 -21.30
C PRO A 339 11.13 -16.56 -22.74
N ASP A 340 10.73 -15.64 -23.63
CA ASP A 340 11.14 -15.65 -25.03
C ASP A 340 12.66 -15.54 -25.16
N MET A 341 13.29 -16.53 -25.78
CA MET A 341 14.73 -16.52 -26.03
C MET A 341 15.14 -17.36 -27.23
N PHE A 342 16.37 -17.13 -27.72
CA PHE A 342 16.94 -17.95 -28.79
C PHE A 342 17.23 -19.38 -28.30
N VAL A 343 16.53 -20.35 -28.89
CA VAL A 343 16.62 -21.78 -28.56
C VAL A 343 16.88 -22.61 -29.82
N GLY A 344 17.97 -23.39 -29.81
CA GLY A 344 18.28 -24.31 -30.91
C GLY A 344 17.36 -25.53 -30.95
N LYS A 345 17.41 -26.32 -32.04
CA LYS A 345 16.55 -27.51 -32.24
C LYS A 345 16.56 -28.55 -31.11
N LYS A 346 17.61 -28.57 -30.27
CA LYS A 346 17.76 -29.52 -29.14
C LYS A 346 17.38 -28.92 -27.77
N GLY A 347 16.88 -27.69 -27.75
CA GLY A 347 16.75 -26.89 -26.52
C GLY A 347 18.04 -26.15 -26.16
N ARG A 348 17.96 -25.28 -25.15
CA ARG A 348 19.08 -24.53 -24.57
C ARG A 348 19.03 -24.69 -23.05
N THR A 349 20.14 -25.08 -22.43
CA THR A 349 20.26 -25.07 -20.96
C THR A 349 20.76 -23.72 -20.49
N VAL A 350 20.06 -23.12 -19.54
CA VAL A 350 20.36 -21.81 -18.95
C VAL A 350 20.41 -21.93 -17.42
N SER A 351 20.99 -20.92 -16.77
CA SER A 351 20.92 -20.78 -15.31
C SER A 351 19.77 -19.87 -14.91
N VAL A 352 18.91 -20.33 -14.03
CA VAL A 352 17.88 -19.51 -13.37
C VAL A 352 18.47 -18.89 -12.11
N ARG A 353 18.30 -17.58 -11.93
CA ARG A 353 18.73 -16.82 -10.75
C ARG A 353 17.67 -15.78 -10.38
N VAL A 354 17.61 -15.44 -9.10
CA VAL A 354 16.86 -14.32 -8.56
C VAL A 354 17.85 -13.29 -8.05
N MET A 355 17.61 -12.03 -8.38
CA MET A 355 18.36 -10.88 -7.89
C MET A 355 17.42 -10.03 -7.05
N THR A 356 17.92 -9.53 -5.94
CA THR A 356 17.25 -8.51 -5.12
C THR A 356 18.24 -7.37 -4.91
N ARG A 357 17.79 -6.27 -4.29
CA ARG A 357 18.70 -5.22 -3.80
C ARG A 357 19.82 -5.76 -2.90
N TYR A 358 19.62 -6.94 -2.31
CA TYR A 358 20.56 -7.59 -1.41
C TYR A 358 21.45 -8.63 -2.08
N GLY A 359 21.43 -8.75 -3.40
CA GLY A 359 22.38 -9.51 -4.18
C GLY A 359 21.73 -10.58 -5.03
N THR A 360 22.56 -11.47 -5.54
CA THR A 360 22.15 -12.51 -6.49
C THR A 360 22.17 -13.86 -5.81
N SER A 361 21.18 -14.68 -6.14
CA SER A 361 21.06 -16.03 -5.62
C SER A 361 22.10 -17.01 -6.17
N ASN A 362 22.15 -18.19 -5.57
CA ASN A 362 22.65 -19.37 -6.28
C ASN A 362 21.82 -19.63 -7.56
N SER A 363 22.36 -20.44 -8.47
CA SER A 363 21.68 -20.75 -9.73
C SER A 363 21.15 -22.17 -9.79
N LYS A 364 19.98 -22.35 -10.41
CA LYS A 364 19.47 -23.68 -10.82
C LYS A 364 19.56 -23.84 -12.34
N LYS A 365 19.82 -25.05 -12.84
CA LYS A 365 19.85 -25.29 -14.29
C LYS A 365 18.42 -25.54 -14.79
N PHE A 366 18.07 -24.93 -15.90
CA PHE A 366 16.80 -25.14 -16.58
C PHE A 366 17.04 -25.38 -18.07
N LYS A 367 16.31 -26.32 -18.68
CA LYS A 367 16.38 -26.57 -20.12
C LYS A 367 15.17 -25.99 -20.82
N VAL A 368 15.38 -24.91 -21.56
CA VAL A 368 14.37 -24.27 -22.41
C VAL A 368 14.23 -25.06 -23.70
N LEU A 369 12.99 -25.42 -24.04
CA LEU A 369 12.59 -26.02 -25.31
C LEU A 369 11.93 -24.94 -26.19
N ARG A 370 11.98 -25.15 -27.50
CA ARG A 370 11.26 -24.29 -28.44
C ARG A 370 9.75 -24.53 -28.26
N GLY A 371 8.94 -23.48 -28.24
CA GLY A 371 7.48 -23.60 -28.40
C GLY A 371 7.14 -24.34 -29.71
N GLN A 372 6.05 -25.12 -29.71
CA GLN A 372 5.58 -25.81 -30.90
C GLN A 372 5.02 -24.84 -31.94
#